data_AF-L2FJX3-F1
#
_entry.id   AF-L2FJX3-F1
#
_cell.length_a   1.000
_cell.length_b   1.000
_cell.length_c   1.000
_cell.angle_alpha   90.00
_cell.angle_beta   90.00
_cell.angle_gamma   90.00
#
_symmetry.space_group_name_H-M   'P 1'
#
loop_
_entity.id
_entity.type
_entity.pdbx_description
1 polymer ?
#
loop_
_entity_poly.entity_id
_entity_poly.type
_entity_poly.pdbx_seq_one_letter_code
_entity_poly.pdbx_strand_id
1 'polypeptide(L)'
;LEERGRAFYVDQPGTLELVLDGKIGIERGEARGFAEKGVVVVDRDTGAERVVEADAVVFATGFGDVDVPSMWAESGFVDEETAGRIENVGRIGVDEEGEWIGITTFSGHPNLYFSGVGLIFCRGISRFTAIQVLADIEGVFPERYARSVKD
;
A
#
# COMPACT_ATOMS: atom_id res chain seq x y z
N LEU A 1 6.83 -4.69 -14.55
CA LEU A 1 5.61 -4.74 -13.72
C LEU A 1 5.68 -3.77 -12.53
N GLU A 2 6.89 -3.46 -12.02
CA GLU A 2 7.14 -2.64 -10.82
C GLU A 2 6.67 -1.17 -10.84
N GLU A 3 6.20 -0.63 -11.97
CA GLU A 3 5.74 0.77 -12.06
C GLU A 3 4.21 0.92 -12.12
N ARG A 4 3.43 -0.18 -12.18
CA ARG A 4 1.98 -0.10 -12.31
C ARG A 4 1.32 -0.05 -10.93
N GLY A 5 0.57 1.02 -10.66
CA GLY A 5 -0.34 1.10 -9.50
C GLY A 5 0.27 1.57 -8.17
N ARG A 6 1.53 2.00 -8.13
CA ARG A 6 2.17 2.45 -6.88
C ARG A 6 1.63 3.78 -6.35
N ALA A 7 1.09 4.63 -7.23
CA ALA A 7 0.44 5.87 -6.84
C ALA A 7 -0.61 6.26 -7.86
N PHE A 8 -1.84 6.48 -7.40
CA PHE A 8 -2.89 7.15 -8.16
C PHE A 8 -3.43 8.28 -7.30
N TYR A 9 -3.64 9.44 -7.91
CA TYR A 9 -4.29 10.56 -7.25
C TYR A 9 -5.77 10.56 -7.65
N VAL A 10 -6.65 10.45 -6.65
CA VAL A 10 -8.08 10.70 -6.83
C VAL A 10 -8.34 12.12 -6.38
N ASP A 11 -8.83 12.96 -7.30
CA ASP A 11 -9.22 14.31 -6.94
C ASP A 11 -10.27 14.27 -5.84
N GLN A 12 -9.94 14.89 -4.71
CA GLN A 12 -10.95 15.25 -3.73
C GLN A 12 -11.63 16.51 -4.27
N PRO A 13 -12.98 16.53 -4.40
CA PRO A 13 -13.68 17.57 -5.15
C PRO A 13 -13.16 18.98 -4.87
N GLY A 14 -12.63 19.62 -5.91
CA GLY A 14 -12.12 20.99 -5.87
C GLY A 14 -10.63 21.14 -5.54
N THR A 15 -9.89 20.06 -5.26
CA THR A 15 -8.45 20.17 -4.92
C THR A 15 -7.62 20.54 -6.15
N LEU A 16 -7.89 19.93 -7.31
CA LEU A 16 -7.23 20.33 -8.55
C LEU A 16 -7.53 21.79 -8.92
N GLU A 17 -8.74 22.30 -8.66
CA GLU A 17 -9.07 23.72 -8.89
C GLU A 17 -8.18 24.63 -8.03
N LEU A 18 -7.94 24.28 -6.76
CA LEU A 18 -7.04 25.04 -5.89
C LEU A 18 -5.59 25.05 -6.39
N VAL A 19 -5.12 23.94 -6.98
CA VAL A 19 -3.79 23.87 -7.63
C VAL A 19 -3.75 24.77 -8.86
N LEU A 20 -4.76 24.68 -9.74
CA LEU A 20 -4.85 25.46 -10.97
C LEU A 20 -5.03 26.97 -10.70
N ASP A 21 -5.73 27.32 -9.62
CA ASP A 21 -5.88 28.68 -9.11
C ASP A 21 -4.61 29.22 -8.43
N GLY A 22 -3.56 28.39 -8.26
CA GLY A 22 -2.31 28.77 -7.59
C GLY A 22 -2.43 28.90 -6.07
N LYS A 23 -3.51 28.42 -5.45
CA LYS A 23 -3.71 28.41 -4.00
C LYS A 23 -2.96 27.27 -3.32
N ILE A 24 -2.66 26.20 -4.05
CA ILE A 24 -1.78 25.10 -3.62
C ILE A 24 -0.55 25.08 -4.53
N GLY A 25 0.62 25.37 -3.96
CA GLY A 25 1.91 25.22 -4.64
C GLY A 25 2.37 23.76 -4.66
N ILE A 26 3.06 23.37 -5.74
CA ILE A 26 3.69 22.04 -5.86
C ILE A 26 5.20 22.23 -5.95
N GLU A 27 5.91 21.65 -4.99
CA GLU A 27 7.37 21.65 -4.94
C GLU A 27 7.89 20.23 -5.21
N ARG A 28 8.64 20.05 -6.30
CA ARG A 28 9.24 18.76 -6.66
C ARG A 28 10.57 18.57 -5.92
N GLY A 29 10.73 17.45 -5.23
CA GLY A 29 12.00 17.10 -4.59
C GLY A 29 11.83 16.22 -3.36
N GLU A 30 12.91 16.05 -2.63
CA GLU A 30 12.97 15.39 -1.34
C GLU A 30 13.08 16.43 -0.23
N ALA A 31 12.15 16.41 0.74
CA ALA A 31 12.27 17.21 1.96
C ALA A 31 13.35 16.60 2.86
N ARG A 32 14.44 17.33 3.10
CA ARG A 32 15.62 16.82 3.84
C ARG A 32 15.79 17.40 5.23
N GLY A 33 15.07 18.45 5.58
CA GLY A 33 15.14 19.05 6.90
C GLY A 33 14.40 20.36 7.01
N PHE A 34 14.57 21.02 8.15
CA PHE A 34 13.97 22.31 8.44
C PHE A 34 15.03 23.41 8.37
N ALA A 35 14.63 24.55 7.82
CA ALA A 35 15.35 25.82 7.94
C ALA A 35 14.62 26.71 8.96
N GLU A 36 15.26 27.79 9.39
CA GLU A 36 14.66 28.75 10.34
C GLU A 36 13.27 29.23 9.91
N LYS A 37 13.03 29.33 8.59
CA LYS A 37 11.76 29.78 8.01
C LYS A 37 11.16 28.81 6.98
N GLY A 38 11.30 27.50 7.16
CA GLY A 38 10.62 26.55 6.27
C GLY A 38 11.28 25.18 6.14
N VAL A 39 11.15 24.58 4.96
CA VAL A 39 11.62 23.21 4.67
C VAL A 39 12.70 23.24 3.60
N VAL A 40 13.78 22.52 3.84
CA VAL A 40 14.85 22.28 2.85
C VAL A 40 14.38 21.21 1.89
N VAL A 41 14.30 21.55 0.60
CA VAL A 41 13.92 20.64 -0.48
C VAL A 41 15.09 20.49 -1.43
N VAL A 42 15.48 19.24 -1.68
CA VAL A 42 16.53 18.87 -2.64
C VAL A 42 15.90 18.27 -3.88
N ASP A 43 16.17 18.86 -5.04
CA ASP A 43 15.74 18.30 -6.32
C ASP A 43 16.46 16.97 -6.57
N ARG A 44 15.69 15.91 -6.90
CA ARG A 44 16.22 14.54 -7.01
C ARG A 44 17.12 14.33 -8.23
N ASP A 45 16.91 15.11 -9.29
CA ASP A 45 17.60 14.92 -10.57
C ASP A 45 18.90 15.74 -10.62
N THR A 46 18.86 16.95 -10.05
CA THR A 46 19.98 17.91 -10.09
C THR A 46 20.76 18.01 -8.78
N GLY A 47 20.17 17.58 -7.67
CA GLY A 47 20.74 17.77 -6.33
C GLY A 47 20.67 19.22 -5.83
N ALA A 48 20.01 20.12 -6.54
CA ALA A 48 19.89 21.52 -6.15
C ALA A 48 19.03 21.66 -4.88
N GLU A 49 19.56 22.38 -3.89
CA GLU A 49 18.89 22.65 -2.62
C GLU A 49 18.18 24.01 -2.67
N ARG A 50 16.98 24.07 -2.10
CA ARG A 50 16.24 25.31 -1.86
C ARG A 50 15.45 25.24 -0.55
N VAL A 51 15.11 26.40 -0.01
CA VAL A 51 14.19 26.51 1.13
C VAL A 51 12.82 26.91 0.62
N VAL A 52 11.81 26.12 0.95
CA VAL A 52 10.40 26.44 0.76
C VAL A 52 9.89 27.07 2.04
N GLU A 53 9.49 28.33 1.98
CA GLU A 53 9.01 29.05 3.15
C GLU A 53 7.70 28.45 3.69
N ALA A 54 7.62 28.26 5.00
CA ALA A 54 6.43 27.72 5.65
C ALA A 54 6.35 28.17 7.11
N ASP A 55 5.15 28.54 7.55
CA ASP A 55 4.85 28.85 8.96
C ASP A 55 4.55 27.59 9.78
N ALA A 56 4.09 26.52 9.12
CA ALA A 56 3.76 25.24 9.73
C ALA A 56 4.05 24.08 8.77
N VAL A 57 4.39 22.92 9.33
CA VAL A 57 4.69 21.70 8.55
C VAL A 57 3.86 20.55 9.07
N VAL A 58 3.14 19.87 8.17
CA VAL A 58 2.36 18.67 8.46
C VAL A 58 3.04 17.48 7.82
N PHE A 59 3.39 16.48 8.63
CA PHE A 59 4.01 15.24 8.16
C PHE A 59 2.94 14.28 7.62
N ALA A 60 2.80 14.25 6.29
CA ALA A 60 1.97 13.29 5.58
C ALA A 60 2.79 12.06 5.13
N THR A 61 3.51 11.42 6.06
CA THR A 61 4.54 10.39 5.76
C THR A 61 3.99 9.05 5.28
N GLY A 62 2.67 8.84 5.35
CA GLY A 62 2.04 7.57 5.00
C GLY A 62 2.44 6.42 5.94
N PHE A 63 2.19 5.20 5.49
CA PHE A 63 2.65 3.95 6.11
C PHE A 63 3.73 3.34 5.21
N GLY A 64 4.74 2.70 5.82
CA GLY A 64 5.76 1.97 5.07
C GLY A 64 5.25 0.62 4.55
N ASP A 65 5.90 0.09 3.52
CA ASP A 65 5.73 -1.30 3.11
C ASP A 65 6.18 -2.21 4.27
N VAL A 66 5.41 -3.26 4.53
CA VAL A 66 5.72 -4.25 5.58
C VAL A 66 5.91 -5.60 4.92
N ASP A 67 7.05 -6.26 5.18
CA ASP A 67 7.23 -7.65 4.79
C ASP A 67 6.53 -8.57 5.82
N VAL A 68 5.25 -8.84 5.57
CA VAL A 68 4.39 -9.59 6.50
C VAL A 68 4.92 -11.02 6.73
N PRO A 69 5.26 -11.81 5.69
CA PRO A 69 5.89 -13.12 5.87
C PRO A 69 7.12 -13.11 6.78
N SER A 70 8.11 -12.27 6.47
CA SER A 70 9.37 -12.21 7.24
C SER A 70 9.11 -11.77 8.69
N MET A 71 8.27 -10.75 8.88
CA MET A 71 7.89 -10.28 10.21
C MET A 71 7.22 -11.38 11.05
N TRP A 72 6.35 -12.19 10.45
CA TRP A 72 5.67 -13.27 11.16
C TRP A 72 6.62 -14.42 11.52
N ALA A 73 7.52 -14.80 10.62
CA ALA A 73 8.58 -15.78 10.90
C ALA A 73 9.47 -15.33 12.07
N GLU A 74 9.99 -14.10 12.01
CA GLU A 74 10.85 -13.53 13.05
C GLU A 74 10.16 -13.43 14.42
N SER A 75 8.86 -13.12 14.43
CA SER A 75 8.07 -13.06 15.66
C SER A 75 7.75 -14.42 16.27
N GLY A 76 7.95 -15.51 15.51
CA GLY A 76 7.56 -16.86 15.89
C GLY A 76 6.05 -17.13 15.81
N PHE A 77 5.30 -16.28 15.09
CA PHE A 77 3.86 -16.48 14.87
C PHE A 77 3.58 -17.68 13.96
N VAL A 78 4.43 -17.89 12.96
CA VAL A 78 4.47 -19.08 12.10
C VAL A 78 5.93 -19.52 11.89
N ASP A 79 6.13 -20.77 11.46
CA ASP A 79 7.45 -21.25 11.03
C ASP A 79 7.85 -20.66 9.66
N GLU A 80 9.15 -20.75 9.33
CA GLU A 80 9.75 -20.22 8.11
C GLU A 80 9.10 -20.78 6.82
N GLU A 81 8.78 -22.07 6.81
CA GLU A 81 8.16 -22.73 5.65
C GLU A 81 6.73 -22.21 5.42
N THR A 82 5.99 -22.01 6.51
CA THR A 82 4.65 -21.42 6.47
C THR A 82 4.70 -19.95 6.07
N ALA A 83 5.64 -19.17 6.59
CA ALA A 83 5.85 -17.78 6.18
C ALA A 83 6.16 -17.68 4.69
N GLY A 84 7.06 -18.51 4.17
CA GLY A 84 7.46 -18.49 2.75
C GLY A 84 6.33 -18.82 1.76
N ARG A 85 5.19 -19.33 2.23
CA ARG A 85 4.00 -19.56 1.40
C ARG A 85 3.00 -18.41 1.44
N ILE A 86 3.07 -17.54 2.44
CA ILE A 86 2.07 -16.48 2.66
C ILE A 86 2.29 -15.34 1.66
N GLU A 87 1.20 -14.91 1.01
CA GLU A 87 1.20 -13.73 0.14
C GLU A 87 1.52 -12.47 0.95
N ASN A 88 2.45 -11.66 0.45
CA ASN A 88 2.90 -10.46 1.15
C ASN A 88 1.96 -9.28 0.91
N VAL A 89 0.84 -9.25 1.64
CA VAL A 89 -0.19 -8.18 1.57
C VAL A 89 0.29 -6.81 2.05
N GLY A 90 1.44 -6.74 2.73
CA GLY A 90 2.05 -5.48 3.13
C GLY A 90 2.80 -4.76 2.01
N ARG A 91 2.95 -5.40 0.84
CA ARG A 91 3.45 -4.79 -0.39
C ARG A 91 2.29 -4.17 -1.17
N ILE A 92 2.30 -2.85 -1.35
CA ILE A 92 1.33 -2.19 -2.24
C ILE A 92 1.70 -2.46 -3.69
N GLY A 93 0.82 -3.16 -4.40
CA GLY A 93 1.02 -3.49 -5.81
C GLY A 93 0.01 -4.49 -6.35
N VAL A 94 0.30 -4.98 -7.55
CA VAL A 94 -0.46 -6.03 -8.21
C VAL A 94 0.44 -7.20 -8.58
N ASP A 95 -0.13 -8.41 -8.63
CA ASP A 95 0.53 -9.62 -9.12
C ASP A 95 0.69 -9.61 -10.66
N GLU A 96 1.21 -10.72 -11.23
CA GLU A 96 1.40 -10.87 -12.68
C GLU A 96 0.08 -10.77 -13.48
N GLU A 97 -1.05 -11.14 -12.86
CA GLU A 97 -2.38 -11.07 -13.47
C GLU A 97 -2.99 -9.67 -13.35
N GLY A 98 -2.36 -8.77 -12.59
CA GLY A 98 -2.83 -7.41 -12.37
C GLY A 98 -3.80 -7.27 -11.20
N GLU A 99 -3.86 -8.26 -10.32
CA GLU A 99 -4.74 -8.31 -9.16
C GLU A 99 -4.02 -7.93 -7.86
N TRP A 100 -4.76 -7.48 -6.85
CA TRP A 100 -4.16 -7.14 -5.55
C TRP A 100 -3.58 -8.39 -4.87
N ILE A 101 -2.34 -8.26 -4.38
CA ILE A 101 -1.62 -9.35 -3.71
C ILE A 101 -2.36 -9.73 -2.42
N GLY A 102 -2.82 -10.98 -2.31
CA GLY A 102 -3.44 -11.60 -1.13
C GLY A 102 -4.77 -11.00 -0.61
N ILE A 103 -5.19 -9.81 -1.06
CA ILE A 103 -6.43 -9.15 -0.60
C ILE A 103 -7.64 -9.78 -1.27
N THR A 104 -8.50 -10.42 -0.47
CA THR A 104 -9.69 -11.17 -0.95
C THR A 104 -9.37 -12.27 -1.95
N THR A 105 -8.13 -12.75 -1.96
CA THR A 105 -7.62 -13.87 -2.76
C THR A 105 -7.03 -14.94 -1.84
N PHE A 106 -6.53 -16.04 -2.38
CA PHE A 106 -5.90 -17.05 -1.54
C PHE A 106 -4.62 -16.48 -0.91
N SER A 107 -4.52 -16.55 0.41
CA SER A 107 -3.41 -16.00 1.19
C SER A 107 -2.12 -16.81 1.13
N GLY A 108 -2.15 -17.99 0.49
CA GLY A 108 -1.05 -18.96 0.54
C GLY A 108 -1.14 -19.94 1.72
N HIS A 109 -2.07 -19.73 2.67
CA HIS A 109 -2.30 -20.63 3.79
C HIS A 109 -3.79 -20.93 4.02
N PRO A 110 -4.19 -22.19 4.29
CA PRO A 110 -5.57 -22.50 4.62
C PRO A 110 -6.07 -21.78 5.87
N ASN A 111 -7.32 -21.31 5.83
CA ASN A 111 -7.98 -20.65 6.96
C ASN A 111 -7.33 -19.32 7.38
N LEU A 112 -6.44 -18.77 6.55
CA LEU A 112 -5.91 -17.43 6.68
C LEU A 112 -6.50 -16.58 5.56
N TYR A 113 -7.07 -15.44 5.91
CA TYR A 113 -7.71 -14.54 4.95
C TYR A 113 -7.27 -13.12 5.19
N PHE A 114 -6.93 -12.42 4.12
CA PHE A 114 -6.65 -11.00 4.16
C PHE A 114 -7.79 -10.22 3.51
N SER A 115 -8.11 -9.09 4.15
CA SER A 115 -9.13 -8.17 3.69
C SER A 115 -8.73 -6.76 4.08
N GLY A 116 -9.20 -5.80 3.30
CA GLY A 116 -8.96 -4.39 3.57
C GLY A 116 -8.08 -3.72 2.53
N VAL A 117 -8.12 -2.40 2.57
CA VAL A 117 -7.32 -1.40 1.83
C VAL A 117 -7.71 -0.06 2.49
N GLY A 118 -8.18 0.94 1.75
CA GLY A 118 -8.77 2.15 2.33
C GLY A 118 -10.16 1.92 2.93
N LEU A 119 -10.52 2.72 3.94
CA LEU A 119 -11.77 2.59 4.72
C LEU A 119 -13.05 2.53 3.87
N ILE A 120 -13.07 3.22 2.72
CA ILE A 120 -14.18 3.20 1.76
C ILE A 120 -14.29 1.84 1.06
N PHE A 121 -13.17 1.28 0.61
CA PHE A 121 -13.14 0.01 -0.11
C PHE A 121 -13.38 -1.17 0.82
N CYS A 122 -12.89 -1.12 2.06
CA CYS A 122 -13.04 -2.17 3.06
C CYS A 122 -14.50 -2.65 3.20
N ARG A 123 -15.47 -1.73 3.18
CA ARG A 123 -16.90 -2.09 3.31
C ARG A 123 -17.41 -2.94 2.15
N GLY A 124 -16.95 -2.65 0.93
CA GLY A 124 -17.39 -3.38 -0.26
C GLY A 124 -16.74 -4.75 -0.37
N ILE A 125 -15.43 -4.82 -0.09
CA ILE A 125 -14.63 -6.02 -0.32
C ILE A 125 -14.72 -7.05 0.82
N SER A 126 -15.05 -6.63 2.05
CA SER A 126 -15.16 -7.55 3.19
C SER A 126 -16.17 -8.68 2.97
N ARG A 127 -17.20 -8.44 2.16
CA ARG A 127 -18.16 -9.46 1.75
C ARG A 127 -17.51 -10.62 1.01
N PHE A 128 -16.49 -10.38 0.18
CA PHE A 128 -15.81 -11.45 -0.55
C PHE A 128 -14.99 -12.33 0.39
N THR A 129 -14.29 -11.72 1.36
CA THR A 129 -13.63 -12.47 2.44
C THR A 129 -14.63 -13.26 3.27
N ALA A 130 -15.79 -12.69 3.61
CA ALA A 130 -16.82 -13.41 4.36
C ALA A 130 -17.36 -14.63 3.59
N ILE A 131 -17.55 -14.50 2.27
CA ILE A 131 -17.96 -15.61 1.40
C ILE A 131 -16.87 -16.69 1.36
N GLN A 132 -15.60 -16.33 1.33
CA GLN A 132 -14.47 -17.27 1.39
C GLN A 132 -14.48 -18.08 2.69
N VAL A 133 -14.61 -17.40 3.84
CA VAL A 133 -14.72 -18.05 5.15
C VAL A 133 -15.92 -18.99 5.19
N LEU A 134 -17.09 -18.55 4.71
CA LEU A 134 -18.29 -19.37 4.68
C LEU A 134 -18.13 -20.60 3.78
N ALA A 135 -17.52 -20.45 2.60
CA ALA A 135 -17.31 -21.56 1.68
C ALA A 135 -16.36 -22.62 2.26
N ASP A 136 -15.36 -22.21 3.05
CA ASP A 136 -14.49 -23.15 3.77
C ASP A 136 -15.25 -23.87 4.91
N ILE A 137 -16.09 -23.17 5.66
CA ILE A 137 -16.93 -23.76 6.73
C ILE A 137 -17.89 -24.81 6.16
N GLU A 138 -18.52 -24.52 5.03
CA GLU A 138 -19.48 -25.41 4.36
C GLU A 138 -18.80 -26.51 3.52
N GLY A 139 -17.47 -26.47 3.37
CA GLY A 139 -16.71 -27.43 2.57
C GLY A 139 -16.98 -27.33 1.06
N VAL A 140 -17.39 -26.16 0.58
CA VAL A 140 -17.74 -25.88 -0.83
C VAL A 140 -16.77 -24.93 -1.52
N PHE A 141 -15.65 -24.60 -0.88
CA PHE A 141 -14.62 -23.74 -1.47
C PHE A 141 -14.04 -24.43 -2.71
N PRO A 142 -13.89 -23.72 -3.86
CA PRO A 142 -13.28 -24.29 -5.05
C PRO A 142 -11.81 -24.66 -4.84
N GLU A 143 -11.18 -25.31 -5.82
CA GLU A 143 -9.73 -25.51 -5.78
C GLU A 143 -9.02 -24.14 -5.67
N ARG A 144 -8.12 -24.02 -4.68
CA ARG A 144 -7.45 -22.75 -4.39
C ARG A 144 -6.30 -22.53 -5.37
N TYR A 145 -6.25 -21.33 -5.93
CA TYR A 145 -5.21 -20.88 -6.83
C TYR A 145 -4.24 -19.97 -6.08
N ALA A 146 -3.00 -20.42 -5.87
CA ALA A 146 -1.94 -19.59 -5.30
C ALA A 146 -1.43 -18.62 -6.36
N ARG A 147 -1.46 -17.32 -6.04
CA ARG A 147 -1.08 -16.23 -6.94
C ARG A 147 0.35 -15.80 -6.66
N SER A 148 1.29 -16.73 -6.76
CA SER A 148 2.70 -16.44 -6.54
C SER A 148 3.16 -15.36 -7.53
N VAL A 149 3.75 -14.28 -7.01
CA VAL A 149 4.59 -13.37 -7.81
C VAL A 149 5.78 -14.21 -8.29
N LYS A 150 5.85 -14.56 -9.58
CA LYS A 150 7.11 -15.05 -10.14
C LYS A 150 8.10 -13.89 -10.14
N ASP A 151 9.35 -14.23 -9.83
CA ASP A 151 10.52 -13.34 -9.78
C ASP A 151 10.62 -12.40 -10.99
#